data_AF-A0A940ATN3-F1
#
_entry.id   AF-A0A940ATN3-F1
#
_cell.length_a   1.000
_cell.length_b   1.000
_cell.length_c   1.000
_cell.angle_alpha   90.00
_cell.angle_beta   90.00
_cell.angle_gamma   90.00
#
_symmetry.space_group_name_H-M   'P 1'
#
loop_
_entity.id
_entity.type
_entity.pdbx_description
1 polymer ?
#
loop_
_entity_poly.entity_id
_entity_poly.type
_entity_poly.pdbx_seq_one_letter_code
_entity_poly.pdbx_strand_id
1 'polypeptide(L)'
;MRKELSIEQKKADKDLDILIVATLIPLIVYLFFGNDIINFSKTSGANIWLRFLPVMLIQFGLAGFGSLIVICYRKEKLKEYSLVKNNFFKTILLSLVVCIPSTIFLLVNNEVNSYLPLKGCLFTNIFLSENFPTNILGYMLIVIVWGFFEGFNYVVISKKINERYKSKNIWLNYGAIVCGLVCVLIHGMIGFDLHTIFEALTTFIIIYGMLMIKEKTNNAWGCIFIFLFFWNAI
;
A
#
# COMPACT_ATOMS: atom_id res chain seq x y z
N MET A 1 3.32 26.08 27.05
CA MET A 1 4.28 26.45 25.98
C MET A 1 4.05 25.55 24.77
N ARG A 2 3.71 26.11 23.59
CA ARG A 2 3.83 25.35 22.34
C ARG A 2 5.31 25.08 22.11
N LYS A 3 5.69 23.81 22.05
CA LYS A 3 7.06 23.42 21.74
C LYS A 3 7.32 23.80 20.28
N GLU A 4 8.33 24.62 20.04
CA GLU A 4 8.67 25.03 18.68
C GLU A 4 9.13 23.82 17.85
N LEU A 5 8.61 23.69 16.63
CA LEU A 5 8.94 22.57 15.74
C LEU A 5 10.35 22.74 15.18
N SER A 6 11.10 21.63 15.11
CA SER A 6 12.38 21.62 14.41
C SER A 6 12.22 21.84 12.90
N ILE A 7 13.32 22.13 12.20
CA ILE A 7 13.32 22.30 10.75
C ILE A 7 12.82 21.04 10.05
N GLU A 8 13.23 19.86 10.53
CA GLU A 8 12.81 18.55 10.01
C GLU A 8 11.31 18.34 10.22
N GLN A 9 10.77 18.70 11.38
CA GLN A 9 9.34 18.60 11.65
C GLN A 9 8.51 19.54 10.77
N LYS A 10 8.99 20.77 10.54
CA LYS A 10 8.34 21.73 9.62
C LYS A 10 8.37 21.24 8.17
N LYS A 11 9.44 20.53 7.76
CA LYS A 11 9.53 19.89 6.44
C LYS A 11 8.55 18.72 6.33
N ALA A 12 8.50 17.87 7.35
CA ALA A 12 7.58 16.74 7.41
C ALA A 12 6.11 17.18 7.38
N ASP A 13 5.75 18.29 8.05
CA ASP A 13 4.40 18.88 7.94
C ASP A 13 4.02 19.18 6.49
N LYS A 14 4.89 19.89 5.76
CA LYS A 14 4.64 20.19 4.34
C LYS A 14 4.59 18.94 3.47
N ASP A 15 5.39 17.92 3.78
CA ASP A 15 5.37 16.66 3.04
C ASP A 15 4.04 15.91 3.28
N LEU A 16 3.52 15.95 4.51
CA LEU A 16 2.22 15.39 4.85
C LEU A 16 1.07 16.14 4.16
N ASP A 17 1.14 17.48 4.07
CA ASP A 17 0.16 18.26 3.30
C ASP A 17 0.12 17.82 1.83
N ILE A 18 1.29 17.62 1.21
CA ILE A 18 1.39 17.13 -0.17
C ILE A 18 0.76 15.73 -0.28
N LEU A 19 1.11 14.81 0.64
CA LEU A 19 0.57 13.45 0.65
C LEU A 19 -0.96 13.44 0.77
N ILE A 20 -1.51 14.26 1.67
CA ILE A 20 -2.96 14.38 1.88
C ILE A 20 -3.63 14.91 0.61
N VAL A 21 -3.18 16.05 0.08
CA VAL A 21 -3.81 16.64 -1.12
C VAL A 21 -3.73 15.71 -2.33
N ALA A 22 -2.57 15.09 -2.56
CA ALA A 22 -2.37 14.18 -3.68
C ALA A 22 -3.22 12.92 -3.59
N THR A 23 -3.58 12.47 -2.37
CA THR A 23 -4.44 11.31 -2.13
C THR A 23 -5.92 11.67 -2.19
N LEU A 24 -6.31 12.83 -1.66
CA LEU A 24 -7.72 13.26 -1.60
C LEU A 24 -8.32 13.51 -2.99
N ILE A 25 -7.53 14.06 -3.92
CA ILE A 25 -8.01 14.31 -5.30
C ILE A 25 -8.49 13.01 -5.99
N PRO A 26 -7.67 11.96 -6.14
CA PRO A 26 -8.11 10.71 -6.75
C PRO A 26 -9.18 9.99 -5.91
N LEU A 27 -9.18 10.15 -4.57
CA LEU A 27 -10.25 9.63 -3.72
C LEU A 27 -11.59 10.29 -4.05
N ILE A 28 -11.64 11.61 -4.19
CA ILE A 28 -12.85 12.33 -4.57
C ILE A 28 -13.32 11.86 -5.95
N VAL A 29 -12.43 11.76 -6.93
CA VAL A 29 -12.78 11.23 -8.26
C VAL A 29 -13.37 9.82 -8.15
N TYR A 30 -12.77 8.94 -7.36
CA TYR A 30 -13.28 7.58 -7.15
C TYR A 30 -14.64 7.55 -6.43
N LEU A 31 -14.88 8.43 -5.47
CA LEU A 31 -16.17 8.50 -4.77
C LEU A 31 -17.32 8.92 -5.69
N PHE A 32 -17.08 9.82 -6.65
CA PHE A 32 -18.10 10.27 -7.59
C PHE A 32 -18.24 9.37 -8.82
N PHE A 33 -17.14 8.83 -9.34
CA PHE A 33 -17.11 8.11 -10.62
C PHE A 33 -16.71 6.64 -10.49
N GLY A 34 -16.47 6.13 -9.28
CA GLY A 34 -15.94 4.78 -9.05
C GLY A 34 -16.81 3.68 -9.64
N ASN A 35 -18.13 3.78 -9.51
CA ASN A 35 -19.05 2.82 -10.11
C ASN A 35 -18.94 2.81 -11.63
N ASP A 36 -18.87 3.97 -12.28
CA ASP A 36 -18.74 4.07 -13.73
C ASP A 36 -17.38 3.54 -14.20
N ILE A 37 -16.30 3.87 -13.48
CA ILE A 37 -14.94 3.38 -13.75
C ILE A 37 -14.90 1.85 -13.66
N ILE A 38 -15.43 1.27 -12.58
CA ILE A 38 -15.44 -0.19 -12.38
C ILE A 38 -16.35 -0.87 -13.40
N ASN A 39 -17.52 -0.31 -13.73
CA ASN A 39 -18.40 -0.88 -14.74
C ASN A 39 -17.75 -0.85 -16.13
N PHE A 40 -17.17 0.29 -16.53
CA PHE A 40 -16.44 0.41 -17.78
C PHE A 40 -15.26 -0.56 -17.85
N SER A 41 -14.54 -0.75 -16.74
CA SER A 41 -13.41 -1.68 -16.68
C SER A 41 -13.79 -3.13 -16.94
N LYS A 42 -15.06 -3.51 -16.77
CA LYS A 42 -15.60 -4.86 -17.03
C LYS A 42 -16.16 -5.04 -18.45
N THR A 43 -16.28 -3.97 -19.25
CA THR A 43 -16.87 -4.03 -20.60
C THR A 43 -15.94 -4.74 -21.59
N SER A 44 -16.24 -5.99 -21.95
CA SER A 44 -15.40 -6.84 -22.81
C SER A 44 -15.21 -6.31 -24.24
N GLY A 45 -16.12 -5.48 -24.75
CA GLY A 45 -16.04 -4.91 -26.11
C GLY A 45 -15.07 -3.74 -26.28
N ALA A 46 -14.59 -3.13 -25.18
CA ALA A 46 -13.65 -2.01 -25.25
C ALA A 46 -12.20 -2.48 -25.12
N ASN A 47 -11.28 -1.72 -25.73
CA ASN A 47 -9.84 -2.00 -25.66
C ASN A 47 -9.36 -2.12 -24.20
N ILE A 48 -8.57 -3.16 -23.90
CA ILE A 48 -8.07 -3.45 -22.55
C ILE A 48 -7.35 -2.27 -21.90
N TRP A 49 -6.57 -1.50 -22.66
CA TRP A 49 -5.83 -0.35 -22.15
C TRP A 49 -6.75 0.79 -21.75
N LEU A 50 -7.78 1.07 -22.54
CA LEU A 50 -8.78 2.10 -22.21
C LEU A 50 -9.49 1.77 -20.90
N ARG A 51 -9.80 0.50 -20.68
CA ARG A 51 -10.44 -0.01 -19.46
C ARG A 51 -9.51 0.01 -18.25
N PHE A 52 -8.22 -0.30 -18.46
CA PHE A 52 -7.21 -0.41 -17.41
C PHE A 52 -6.72 0.96 -16.90
N LEU A 53 -6.46 1.90 -17.81
CA LEU A 53 -5.85 3.19 -17.50
C LEU A 53 -6.58 3.96 -16.37
N PRO A 54 -7.92 4.12 -16.39
CA PRO A 54 -8.63 4.81 -15.31
C PRO A 54 -8.44 4.13 -13.95
N VAL A 55 -8.51 2.80 -13.90
CA VAL A 55 -8.34 2.02 -12.66
C VAL A 55 -6.90 2.17 -12.14
N MET A 56 -5.92 2.03 -13.03
CA MET A 56 -4.50 2.19 -12.70
C MET A 56 -4.17 3.60 -12.21
N LEU A 57 -4.71 4.63 -12.86
CA LEU A 57 -4.46 6.04 -12.49
C LEU A 57 -5.08 6.38 -11.13
N ILE A 58 -6.28 5.88 -10.83
CA ILE A 58 -6.88 6.03 -9.50
C ILE A 58 -6.05 5.32 -8.44
N GLN A 59 -5.67 4.05 -8.67
CA GLN A 59 -4.84 3.31 -7.71
C GLN A 59 -3.50 4.01 -7.47
N PHE A 60 -2.80 4.39 -8.54
CA PHE A 60 -1.53 5.09 -8.42
C PHE A 60 -1.68 6.45 -7.74
N GLY A 61 -2.77 7.18 -8.03
CA GLY A 61 -3.10 8.42 -7.37
C GLY A 61 -3.26 8.26 -5.85
N LEU A 62 -4.06 7.27 -5.43
CA LEU A 62 -4.35 6.98 -4.02
C LEU A 62 -3.12 6.47 -3.25
N ALA A 63 -2.31 5.64 -3.90
CA ALA A 63 -1.32 4.81 -3.22
C ALA A 63 0.11 4.98 -3.72
N GLY A 64 0.45 6.05 -4.46
CA GLY A 64 1.81 6.23 -4.98
C GLY A 64 2.19 7.64 -5.38
N PHE A 65 1.26 8.40 -5.97
CA PHE A 65 1.57 9.68 -6.60
C PHE A 65 2.07 10.73 -5.60
N GLY A 66 1.41 10.88 -4.45
CA GLY A 66 1.85 11.79 -3.39
C GLY A 66 3.26 11.47 -2.89
N SER A 67 3.55 10.19 -2.68
CA SER A 67 4.88 9.72 -2.29
C SER A 67 5.94 10.03 -3.34
N LEU A 68 5.64 9.82 -4.62
CA LEU A 68 6.54 10.16 -5.71
C LEU A 68 6.82 11.68 -5.76
N ILE A 69 5.79 12.52 -5.60
CA ILE A 69 5.95 13.99 -5.55
C ILE A 69 6.90 14.37 -4.41
N VAL A 70 6.67 13.87 -3.20
CA VAL A 70 7.50 14.21 -2.02
C VAL A 70 8.96 13.84 -2.27
N ILE A 71 9.22 12.62 -2.74
CA ILE A 71 10.59 12.15 -3.01
C ILE A 71 11.27 13.02 -4.07
N CYS A 72 10.59 13.30 -5.17
CA CYS A 72 11.12 14.14 -6.25
C CYS A 72 11.36 15.59 -5.80
N TYR A 73 10.38 16.19 -5.10
CA TYR A 73 10.44 17.55 -4.59
C TYR A 73 11.58 17.74 -3.58
N ARG A 74 11.79 16.75 -2.70
CA ARG A 74 12.87 16.75 -1.70
C ARG A 74 14.20 16.27 -2.23
N LYS A 75 14.24 15.72 -3.45
CA LYS A 75 15.41 15.06 -4.06
C LYS A 75 15.98 13.94 -3.17
N GLU A 76 15.10 13.25 -2.46
CA GLU A 76 15.46 12.14 -1.57
C GLU A 76 15.74 10.88 -2.39
N LYS A 77 16.64 10.03 -1.89
CA LYS A 77 16.98 8.76 -2.53
C LYS A 77 16.18 7.63 -1.92
N LEU A 78 15.86 6.60 -2.71
CA LEU A 78 15.14 5.40 -2.23
C LEU A 78 15.82 4.71 -1.03
N LYS A 79 17.16 4.78 -0.95
CA LYS A 79 17.92 4.25 0.20
C LYS A 79 17.59 4.96 1.53
N GLU A 80 17.13 6.21 1.49
CA GLU A 80 16.68 6.96 2.68
C GLU A 80 15.33 6.45 3.21
N TYR A 81 14.64 5.64 2.41
CA TYR A 81 13.43 4.90 2.78
C TYR A 81 13.72 3.42 3.02
N SER A 82 14.99 3.07 3.26
CA SER A 82 15.42 1.71 3.57
C SER A 82 15.25 0.70 2.42
N LEU A 83 15.17 1.14 1.16
CA LEU A 83 15.30 0.23 0.02
C LEU A 83 16.78 -0.11 -0.22
N VAL A 84 17.28 -1.07 0.56
CA VAL A 84 18.68 -1.50 0.59
C VAL A 84 18.79 -3.04 0.52
N LYS A 85 19.99 -3.55 0.22
CA LYS A 85 20.25 -5.01 0.18
C LYS A 85 20.49 -5.62 1.56
N ASN A 86 21.00 -4.84 2.51
CA ASN A 86 21.31 -5.33 3.86
C ASN A 86 20.04 -5.79 4.58
N ASN A 87 20.11 -6.92 5.29
CA ASN A 87 18.96 -7.53 5.98
C ASN A 87 17.78 -7.92 5.08
N PHE A 88 17.96 -8.01 3.75
CA PHE A 88 16.88 -8.34 2.81
C PHE A 88 16.17 -9.65 3.19
N PHE A 89 16.90 -10.77 3.25
CA PHE A 89 16.32 -12.08 3.59
C PHE A 89 15.63 -12.10 4.96
N LYS A 90 16.26 -11.49 5.97
CA LYS A 90 15.69 -11.38 7.33
C LYS A 90 14.37 -10.63 7.32
N THR A 91 14.28 -9.56 6.53
CA THR A 91 13.08 -8.73 6.40
C THR A 91 11.96 -9.50 5.71
N ILE A 92 12.26 -10.25 4.65
CA ILE A 92 11.28 -11.12 3.99
C ILE A 92 10.73 -12.17 4.95
N LEU A 93 11.60 -12.89 5.68
CA LEU A 93 11.18 -13.92 6.64
C LEU A 93 10.27 -13.35 7.74
N LEU A 94 10.63 -12.19 8.32
CA LEU A 94 9.81 -11.55 9.33
C LEU A 94 8.47 -11.04 8.74
N SER A 95 8.47 -10.58 7.49
CA SER A 95 7.25 -10.10 6.82
C SER A 95 6.26 -11.25 6.62
N LEU A 96 6.74 -12.44 6.28
CA LEU A 96 5.90 -13.66 6.22
C LEU A 96 5.28 -14.00 7.58
N VAL A 97 6.02 -13.84 8.68
CA VAL A 97 5.50 -14.07 10.04
C VAL A 97 4.34 -13.13 10.35
N VAL A 98 4.42 -11.87 9.92
CA VAL A 98 3.35 -10.88 10.11
C VAL A 98 2.08 -11.22 9.31
N CYS A 99 2.19 -11.97 8.21
CA CYS A 99 1.03 -12.43 7.44
C CYS A 99 0.30 -13.64 8.08
N ILE A 100 0.89 -14.33 9.07
CA ILE A 100 0.32 -15.56 9.65
C ILE A 100 -1.09 -15.33 10.22
N PRO A 101 -1.39 -14.29 11.03
CA PRO A 101 -2.73 -14.10 11.58
C PRO A 101 -3.80 -13.94 10.51
N SER A 102 -3.53 -13.14 9.47
CA SER A 102 -4.45 -12.97 8.34
C SER A 102 -4.58 -14.26 7.53
N THR A 103 -3.48 -14.99 7.32
CA THR A 103 -3.53 -16.30 6.64
C THR A 103 -4.45 -17.28 7.38
N ILE A 104 -4.33 -17.38 8.70
CA ILE A 104 -5.20 -18.23 9.53
C ILE A 104 -6.66 -17.78 9.42
N PHE A 105 -6.91 -16.47 9.51
CA PHE A 105 -8.25 -15.90 9.37
C PHE A 105 -8.89 -16.27 8.02
N LEU A 106 -8.18 -16.04 6.90
CA LEU A 106 -8.67 -16.35 5.56
C LEU A 106 -8.91 -17.86 5.38
N LEU A 107 -8.05 -18.72 5.92
CA LEU A 107 -8.20 -20.17 5.82
C LEU A 107 -9.39 -20.69 6.63
N VAL A 108 -9.58 -20.22 7.86
CA VAL A 108 -10.71 -20.62 8.73
C VAL A 108 -12.05 -20.21 8.11
N ASN A 109 -12.10 -19.09 7.38
CA ASN A 109 -13.30 -18.62 6.68
C ASN A 109 -13.46 -19.18 5.26
N ASN A 110 -12.56 -20.06 4.79
CA ASN A 110 -12.54 -20.60 3.41
C ASN A 110 -12.47 -19.51 2.31
N GLU A 111 -11.78 -18.41 2.58
CA GLU A 111 -11.63 -17.29 1.64
C GLU A 111 -10.44 -17.47 0.69
N VAL A 112 -9.55 -18.43 0.97
CA VAL A 112 -8.41 -18.77 0.10
C VAL A 112 -8.83 -19.81 -0.95
N ASN A 113 -9.09 -19.35 -2.17
CA ASN A 113 -9.54 -20.23 -3.28
C ASN A 113 -8.40 -20.70 -4.19
N SER A 114 -7.32 -19.91 -4.31
CA SER A 114 -6.15 -20.20 -5.14
C SER A 114 -5.07 -19.18 -4.84
N TYR A 115 -3.85 -19.40 -5.36
CA TYR A 115 -2.76 -18.44 -5.22
C TYR A 115 -2.19 -18.04 -6.58
N LEU A 116 -2.09 -16.73 -6.83
CA LEU A 116 -1.28 -16.15 -7.90
C LEU A 116 -0.92 -14.71 -7.50
N PRO A 117 0.36 -14.29 -7.53
CA PRO A 117 0.74 -12.92 -7.22
C PRO A 117 -0.09 -11.91 -8.01
N LEU A 118 -0.62 -10.89 -7.32
CA LEU A 118 -1.45 -9.83 -7.88
C LEU A 118 -2.79 -10.30 -8.49
N LYS A 119 -3.24 -11.54 -8.26
CA LYS A 119 -4.54 -12.05 -8.75
C LYS A 119 -5.73 -11.19 -8.34
N GLY A 120 -5.69 -10.60 -7.13
CA GLY A 120 -6.74 -9.71 -6.62
C GLY A 120 -6.93 -8.46 -7.47
N CYS A 121 -5.95 -8.08 -8.30
CA CYS A 121 -6.10 -6.98 -9.24
C CYS A 121 -6.96 -7.41 -10.44
N LEU A 122 -8.02 -6.65 -10.72
CA LEU A 122 -9.03 -6.94 -11.75
C LEU A 122 -8.46 -7.34 -13.13
N PHE A 123 -7.34 -6.73 -13.53
CA PHE A 123 -6.75 -6.90 -14.86
C PHE A 123 -5.66 -7.98 -14.94
N THR A 124 -5.27 -8.61 -13.83
CA THR A 124 -4.14 -9.56 -13.81
C THR A 124 -4.37 -10.72 -14.76
N ASN A 125 -5.48 -11.45 -14.59
CA ASN A 125 -5.79 -12.59 -15.46
C ASN A 125 -6.09 -12.15 -16.90
N ILE A 126 -6.66 -10.95 -17.08
CA ILE A 126 -6.97 -10.42 -18.40
C ILE A 126 -5.67 -10.20 -19.17
N PHE A 127 -4.71 -9.45 -18.61
CA PHE A 127 -3.41 -9.26 -19.26
C PHE A 127 -2.64 -10.57 -19.44
N LEU A 128 -2.62 -11.47 -18.45
CA LEU A 128 -1.91 -12.74 -18.60
C LEU A 128 -2.48 -13.63 -19.72
N SER A 129 -3.75 -13.44 -20.09
CA SER A 129 -4.38 -14.13 -21.23
C SER A 129 -4.13 -13.47 -22.60
N GLU A 130 -3.57 -12.26 -22.64
CA GLU A 130 -3.27 -11.54 -23.87
C GLU A 130 -2.00 -12.08 -24.56
N ASN A 131 -1.83 -11.71 -25.83
CA ASN A 131 -0.61 -11.99 -26.57
C ASN A 131 0.54 -11.06 -26.19
N PHE A 132 1.77 -11.49 -26.49
CA PHE A 132 2.95 -10.64 -26.40
C PHE A 132 2.87 -9.47 -27.39
N PRO A 133 3.24 -8.23 -27.01
CA PRO A 133 3.83 -7.82 -25.72
C PRO A 133 2.81 -7.34 -24.66
N THR A 134 1.52 -7.32 -24.98
CA THR A 134 0.47 -6.74 -24.13
C THR A 134 0.40 -7.41 -22.76
N ASN A 135 0.54 -8.74 -22.71
CA ASN A 135 0.53 -9.49 -21.46
C ASN A 135 1.61 -9.04 -20.46
N ILE A 136 2.86 -8.96 -20.91
CA ILE A 136 4.01 -8.59 -20.07
C ILE A 136 3.91 -7.13 -19.67
N LEU A 137 3.60 -6.23 -20.61
CA LEU A 137 3.51 -4.80 -20.34
C LEU A 137 2.41 -4.48 -19.32
N GLY A 138 1.23 -5.07 -19.48
CA GLY A 138 0.11 -4.87 -18.57
C GLY A 138 0.40 -5.42 -17.18
N TYR A 139 0.92 -6.65 -17.11
CA TYR A 139 1.29 -7.26 -15.83
C TYR A 139 2.41 -6.49 -15.11
N MET A 140 3.41 -5.99 -15.82
CA MET A 140 4.45 -5.13 -15.25
C MET A 140 3.89 -3.84 -14.64
N LEU A 141 2.92 -3.20 -15.29
CA LEU A 141 2.26 -2.00 -14.74
C LEU A 141 1.49 -2.34 -13.45
N ILE A 142 0.85 -3.51 -13.38
CA ILE A 142 0.19 -3.97 -12.16
C ILE A 142 1.21 -4.18 -11.03
N VAL A 143 2.33 -4.87 -11.32
CA VAL A 143 3.44 -5.07 -10.38
C VAL A 143 3.96 -3.74 -9.83
N ILE A 144 4.11 -2.73 -10.69
CA ILE A 144 4.60 -1.41 -10.30
C ILE A 144 3.57 -0.69 -9.41
N VAL A 145 2.30 -0.65 -9.79
CA VAL A 145 1.29 0.17 -9.10
C VAL A 145 0.79 -0.49 -7.82
N TRP A 146 0.27 -1.72 -7.89
CA TRP A 146 -0.29 -2.44 -6.74
C TRP A 146 0.77 -3.13 -5.90
N GLY A 147 1.84 -3.61 -6.53
CA GLY A 147 2.93 -4.27 -5.81
C GLY A 147 3.90 -3.29 -5.15
N PHE A 148 4.56 -2.48 -5.97
CA PHE A 148 5.61 -1.57 -5.50
C PHE A 148 5.05 -0.32 -4.84
N PHE A 149 4.27 0.49 -5.56
CA PHE A 149 3.86 1.80 -5.06
C PHE A 149 2.98 1.69 -3.83
N GLU A 150 1.99 0.80 -3.82
CA GLU A 150 1.09 0.64 -2.68
C GLU A 150 1.85 0.29 -1.38
N GLY A 151 2.70 -0.74 -1.41
CA GLY A 151 3.52 -1.10 -0.26
C GLY A 151 4.57 -0.04 0.12
N PHE A 152 5.18 0.62 -0.87
CA PHE A 152 6.18 1.65 -0.63
C PHE A 152 5.58 2.97 -0.11
N ASN A 153 4.34 3.30 -0.48
CA ASN A 153 3.65 4.49 -0.04
C ASN A 153 3.43 4.49 1.48
N TYR A 154 3.09 3.33 2.06
CA TYR A 154 3.05 3.19 3.52
C TYR A 154 4.39 3.49 4.19
N VAL A 155 5.51 3.13 3.55
CA VAL A 155 6.86 3.42 4.06
C VAL A 155 7.14 4.92 4.06
N VAL A 156 6.76 5.62 2.98
CA VAL A 156 6.95 7.06 2.86
C VAL A 156 6.08 7.80 3.88
N ILE A 157 4.77 7.51 3.90
CA ILE A 157 3.83 8.13 4.84
C ILE A 157 4.27 7.90 6.28
N SER A 158 4.59 6.66 6.64
CA SER A 158 5.03 6.32 8.00
C SER A 158 6.28 7.10 8.40
N LYS A 159 7.28 7.21 7.51
CA LYS A 159 8.48 8.01 7.76
C LYS A 159 8.13 9.48 8.01
N LYS A 160 7.30 10.10 7.16
CA LYS A 160 6.92 11.52 7.31
C LYS A 160 6.11 11.78 8.58
N ILE A 161 5.21 10.88 8.95
CA ILE A 161 4.48 10.97 10.23
C ILE A 161 5.46 10.86 11.40
N ASN A 162 6.40 9.92 11.39
CA ASN A 162 7.34 9.72 12.49
C ASN A 162 8.40 10.84 12.60
N GLU A 163 8.78 11.45 11.47
CA GLU A 163 9.61 12.67 11.47
C GLU A 163 8.88 13.82 12.14
N ARG A 164 7.56 13.93 11.91
CA ARG A 164 6.73 14.98 12.51
C ARG A 164 6.39 14.72 13.97
N TYR A 165 6.02 13.49 14.31
CA TYR A 165 5.56 13.05 15.62
C TYR A 165 6.54 12.05 16.20
N LYS A 166 7.56 12.55 16.89
CA LYS A 166 8.58 11.71 17.51
C LYS A 166 8.01 10.99 18.73
N SER A 167 8.14 9.68 18.76
CA SER A 167 7.86 8.85 19.92
C SER A 167 9.15 8.44 20.64
N LYS A 168 9.08 8.35 21.97
CA LYS A 168 10.17 7.76 22.79
C LYS A 168 10.03 6.25 22.93
N ASN A 169 8.83 5.70 22.69
CA ASN A 169 8.55 4.28 22.78
C ASN A 169 8.52 3.70 21.37
N ILE A 170 9.37 2.72 21.10
CA ILE A 170 9.48 2.07 19.80
C ILE A 170 8.16 1.42 19.34
N TRP A 171 7.34 0.93 20.28
CA TRP A 171 6.03 0.34 19.99
C TRP A 171 4.95 1.37 19.67
N LEU A 172 5.12 2.61 20.13
CA LEU A 172 4.25 3.74 19.78
C LEU A 172 4.77 4.44 18.52
N ASN A 173 4.91 3.66 17.44
CA ASN A 173 5.27 4.18 16.13
C ASN A 173 4.03 4.80 15.46
N TYR A 174 3.90 6.12 15.54
CA TYR A 174 2.72 6.83 15.04
C TYR A 174 2.49 6.63 13.55
N GLY A 175 3.56 6.60 12.75
CA GLY A 175 3.48 6.32 11.33
C GLY A 175 2.86 4.96 11.04
N ALA A 176 3.32 3.90 11.72
CA ALA A 176 2.80 2.55 11.56
C ALA A 176 1.34 2.43 12.04
N ILE A 177 1.00 3.05 13.17
CA ILE A 177 -0.36 3.06 13.71
C ILE A 177 -1.31 3.77 12.76
N VAL A 178 -0.97 4.99 12.31
CA VAL A 178 -1.83 5.76 11.39
C VAL A 178 -1.99 5.03 10.07
N CYS A 179 -0.90 4.48 9.50
CA CYS A 179 -0.98 3.67 8.29
C CYS A 179 -1.93 2.47 8.45
N GLY A 180 -1.83 1.73 9.56
CA GLY A 180 -2.72 0.60 9.84
C GLY A 180 -4.18 1.00 9.97
N LEU A 181 -4.47 2.07 10.72
CA LEU A 181 -5.84 2.57 10.90
C LEU A 181 -6.43 3.07 9.58
N VAL A 182 -5.67 3.85 8.81
CA VAL A 182 -6.12 4.35 7.51
C VAL A 182 -6.35 3.19 6.54
N CYS A 183 -5.49 2.18 6.52
CA CYS A 183 -5.66 0.99 5.67
C CYS A 183 -7.00 0.28 5.95
N VAL A 184 -7.31 0.02 7.22
CA VAL A 184 -8.59 -0.58 7.65
C VAL A 184 -9.79 0.27 7.19
N LEU A 185 -9.70 1.59 7.35
CA LEU A 185 -10.78 2.51 6.96
C LEU A 185 -11.01 2.56 5.45
N ILE A 186 -9.94 2.67 4.64
CA ILE A 186 -10.09 2.79 3.17
C ILE A 186 -10.56 1.49 2.51
N HIS A 187 -10.26 0.33 3.12
CA HIS A 187 -10.75 -0.97 2.66
C HIS A 187 -12.15 -1.31 3.21
N GLY A 188 -12.78 -0.40 3.94
CA GLY A 188 -14.18 -0.53 4.35
C GLY A 188 -14.43 -1.58 5.43
N MET A 189 -13.41 -1.97 6.19
CA MET A 189 -13.51 -2.94 7.29
C MET A 189 -14.15 -2.27 8.53
N ILE A 190 -15.40 -1.84 8.37
CA ILE A 190 -16.17 -1.06 9.35
C ILE A 190 -17.42 -1.87 9.74
N GLY A 191 -17.40 -2.43 10.94
CA GLY A 191 -18.48 -3.28 11.46
C GLY A 191 -18.19 -3.73 12.88
N PHE A 192 -19.20 -4.31 13.53
CA PHE A 192 -19.10 -4.82 14.91
C PHE A 192 -19.35 -6.33 15.01
N ASP A 193 -19.58 -7.02 13.90
CA ASP A 193 -19.60 -8.48 13.89
C ASP A 193 -18.17 -9.04 14.00
N LEU A 194 -18.06 -10.29 14.44
CA LEU A 194 -16.77 -10.91 14.71
C LEU A 194 -15.89 -11.03 13.45
N HIS A 195 -16.49 -11.33 12.29
CA HIS A 195 -15.75 -11.47 11.05
C HIS A 195 -15.07 -10.16 10.68
N THR A 196 -15.82 -9.06 10.61
CA THR A 196 -15.28 -7.72 10.31
C THR A 196 -14.23 -7.28 11.33
N ILE A 197 -14.45 -7.56 12.62
CA ILE A 197 -13.47 -7.20 13.68
C ILE A 197 -12.15 -7.95 13.47
N PHE A 198 -12.19 -9.25 13.19
CA PHE A 198 -10.98 -10.05 12.96
C PHE A 198 -10.29 -9.70 11.64
N GLU A 199 -11.05 -9.40 10.58
CA GLU A 199 -10.51 -8.90 9.31
C GLU A 199 -9.75 -7.58 9.52
N ALA A 200 -10.38 -6.61 10.20
CA ALA A 200 -9.78 -5.33 10.53
C ALA A 200 -8.52 -5.50 11.39
N LEU A 201 -8.58 -6.37 12.41
CA LEU A 201 -7.45 -6.61 13.31
C LEU A 201 -6.26 -7.25 12.58
N THR A 202 -6.51 -8.28 11.78
CA THR A 202 -5.43 -8.98 11.06
C THR A 202 -4.82 -8.09 9.97
N THR A 203 -5.62 -7.28 9.29
CA THR A 203 -5.16 -6.24 8.36
C THR A 203 -4.31 -5.19 9.05
N PHE A 204 -4.76 -4.68 10.20
CA PHE A 204 -3.99 -3.74 11.00
C PHE A 204 -2.63 -4.33 11.38
N ILE A 205 -2.60 -5.60 11.84
CA ILE A 205 -1.36 -6.31 12.20
C ILE A 205 -0.41 -6.38 11.00
N ILE A 206 -0.90 -6.63 9.79
CA ILE A 206 -0.07 -6.66 8.58
C ILE A 206 0.64 -5.31 8.37
N ILE A 207 -0.14 -4.24 8.31
CA ILE A 207 0.37 -2.90 7.97
C ILE A 207 1.27 -2.36 9.07
N TYR A 208 0.85 -2.49 10.33
CA TYR A 208 1.67 -2.10 11.47
C TYR A 208 2.95 -2.94 11.54
N GLY A 209 2.81 -4.26 11.43
CA GLY A 209 3.90 -5.23 11.56
C GLY A 209 4.98 -5.06 10.50
N MET A 210 4.61 -4.87 9.22
CA MET A 210 5.59 -4.68 8.14
C MET A 210 6.42 -3.39 8.35
N LEU A 211 5.80 -2.32 8.84
CA LEU A 211 6.47 -1.06 9.13
C LEU A 211 7.38 -1.17 10.36
N MET A 212 6.95 -1.90 11.40
CA MET A 212 7.79 -2.19 12.56
C MET A 212 8.99 -3.07 12.21
N ILE A 213 8.82 -4.05 11.32
CA ILE A 213 9.93 -4.85 10.79
C ILE A 213 10.92 -3.96 10.05
N LYS A 214 10.44 -3.07 9.17
CA LYS A 214 11.30 -2.09 8.49
C LYS A 214 12.11 -1.28 9.49
N GLU A 215 11.52 -0.75 10.56
CA GLU A 215 12.27 -0.02 11.59
C GLU A 215 13.34 -0.89 12.27
N LYS A 216 13.02 -2.17 12.54
CA LYS A 216 13.95 -3.10 13.19
C LYS A 216 15.08 -3.59 12.29
N THR A 217 14.83 -3.76 10.99
CA THR A 217 15.81 -4.29 10.03
C THR A 217 16.48 -3.21 9.20
N ASN A 218 15.98 -1.97 9.26
CA ASN A 218 16.32 -0.90 8.34
C ASN A 218 16.21 -1.33 6.88
N ASN A 219 15.15 -2.06 6.54
CA ASN A 219 14.89 -2.55 5.19
C ASN A 219 13.39 -2.55 4.86
N ALA A 220 13.01 -1.90 3.76
CA ALA A 220 11.61 -1.70 3.35
C ALA A 220 11.09 -2.73 2.33
N TRP A 221 11.93 -3.66 1.85
CA TRP A 221 11.50 -4.65 0.85
C TRP A 221 10.41 -5.59 1.36
N GLY A 222 10.33 -5.81 2.68
CA GLY A 222 9.25 -6.57 3.30
C GLY A 222 7.87 -5.97 3.04
N CYS A 223 7.76 -4.65 3.08
CA CYS A 223 6.51 -3.95 2.79
C CYS A 223 6.08 -4.21 1.33
N ILE A 224 6.97 -4.02 0.37
CA ILE A 224 6.68 -4.28 -1.06
C ILE A 224 6.39 -5.77 -1.30
N PHE A 225 7.13 -6.66 -0.65
CA PHE A 225 6.96 -8.09 -0.79
C PHE A 225 5.55 -8.55 -0.37
N ILE A 226 5.02 -8.03 0.75
CA ILE A 226 3.66 -8.34 1.19
C ILE A 226 2.64 -7.95 0.12
N PHE A 227 2.78 -6.78 -0.49
CA PHE A 227 1.83 -6.31 -1.52
C PHE A 227 1.92 -7.09 -2.84
N LEU A 228 3.10 -7.60 -3.18
CA LEU A 228 3.28 -8.45 -4.36
C LEU A 228 2.75 -9.87 -4.16
N PHE A 229 3.04 -10.48 -3.01
CA PHE A 229 2.96 -11.92 -2.84
C PHE A 229 1.92 -12.38 -1.81
N PHE A 230 1.30 -11.47 -1.07
CA PHE A 230 0.28 -11.80 -0.07
C PHE A 230 -0.99 -10.97 -0.28
N TRP A 231 -0.92 -9.65 -0.07
CA TRP A 231 -2.08 -8.74 -0.05
C TRP A 231 -2.93 -8.83 -1.32
N ASN A 232 -2.29 -8.74 -2.48
CA ASN A 232 -2.98 -8.79 -3.78
C ASN A 232 -2.99 -10.20 -4.39
N ALA A 233 -2.50 -11.22 -3.69
CA ALA A 233 -2.24 -12.54 -4.28
C ALA A 233 -3.33 -13.59 -3.98
N ILE A 234 -4.19 -13.31 -3.00
CA ILE A 234 -5.20 -14.20 -2.44
C ILE A 234 -6.58 -13.72 -2.89
#